data_AF-A0A1H0IY49-F1
#
_entry.id   AF-A0A1H0IY49-F1
#
_cell.length_a   1.000
_cell.length_b   1.000
_cell.length_c   1.000
_cell.angle_alpha   90.00
_cell.angle_beta   90.00
_cell.angle_gamma   90.00
#
_symmetry.space_group_name_H-M   'P 1'
#
loop_
_entity.id
_entity.type
_entity.pdbx_description
1 polymer ?
#
loop_
_entity_poly.entity_id
_entity_poly.type
_entity_poly.pdbx_seq_one_letter_code
_entity_poly.pdbx_strand_id
1 'polypeptide(L)' 'MPALSLSRSPAADRPASGPSLPRLWLDRLRTRRALAALHPEQIRDAGLDPWRLRAEIQKPFWRA' A
#
# COMPACT_ATOMS: atom_id res chain seq x y z
N MET A 1 24.61 -23.45 20.38
CA MET A 1 23.50 -22.61 19.89
C MET A 1 23.23 -22.97 18.43
N PRO A 2 22.27 -23.84 18.10
CA PRO A 2 22.03 -24.21 16.71
C PRO A 2 21.31 -23.06 16.00
N ALA A 3 21.87 -22.62 14.88
CA ALA A 3 21.25 -21.64 14.00
C ALA A 3 20.07 -22.30 13.29
N LEU A 4 18.87 -21.77 13.46
CA LEU A 4 17.66 -22.23 12.78
C LEU A 4 17.78 -21.88 11.29
N SER A 5 18.13 -22.86 10.45
CA SER A 5 18.00 -22.75 9.00
C SER A 5 16.51 -22.74 8.65
N LEU A 6 15.98 -21.55 8.33
CA LEU A 6 14.68 -21.39 7.72
C LEU A 6 14.71 -22.03 6.32
N SER A 7 14.28 -23.29 6.24
CA SER A 7 14.05 -23.98 4.98
C SER A 7 12.98 -23.21 4.21
N ARG A 8 13.36 -22.61 3.08
CA ARG A 8 12.44 -21.86 2.22
C ARG A 8 11.44 -22.85 1.62
N SER A 9 10.20 -22.82 2.10
CA SER A 9 9.15 -23.71 1.64
C SER A 9 8.83 -23.47 0.15
N PRO A 10 8.79 -24.51 -0.69
CA PRO A 10 8.49 -24.39 -2.13
C PRO A 10 7.02 -23.99 -2.41
N ALA A 11 6.19 -23.89 -1.37
CA ALA A 11 4.81 -23.38 -1.49
C ALA A 11 4.73 -21.91 -1.94
N ALA A 12 5.84 -21.15 -1.87
CA ALA A 12 5.92 -19.78 -2.37
C ALA A 12 5.93 -19.67 -3.90
N ASP A 13 6.09 -20.79 -4.63
CA ASP A 13 6.29 -20.79 -6.08
C ASP A 13 5.00 -20.98 -6.90
N ARG A 14 3.84 -21.02 -6.25
CA ARG A 14 2.58 -20.85 -6.97
C ARG A 14 2.52 -19.40 -7.46
N PRO A 15 2.31 -19.14 -8.75
CA PRO A 15 1.94 -17.79 -9.18
C PRO A 15 0.61 -17.50 -8.50
N ALA A 16 0.66 -16.72 -7.42
CA ALA A 16 -0.55 -16.15 -6.87
C ALA A 16 -1.23 -15.45 -8.05
N SER A 17 -2.43 -15.88 -8.42
CA SER A 17 -3.29 -15.07 -9.29
C SER A 17 -3.51 -13.77 -8.54
N GLY A 18 -2.59 -12.83 -8.74
CA GLY A 18 -2.61 -11.53 -8.11
C GLY A 18 -3.90 -10.84 -8.51
N PRO A 19 -4.33 -9.85 -7.72
CA PRO A 19 -5.46 -9.02 -8.12
C PRO A 19 -5.22 -8.53 -9.55
N SER A 20 -6.24 -8.67 -10.40
CA SER A 20 -6.16 -8.13 -11.76
C SER A 20 -5.74 -6.66 -11.69
N LEU A 21 -4.83 -6.23 -12.57
CA LEU A 21 -4.34 -4.84 -12.64
C LEU A 21 -5.46 -3.79 -12.47
N PRO A 22 -6.63 -3.90 -13.13
CA PRO A 22 -7.72 -2.95 -12.90
C PRO A 22 -8.28 -2.98 -11.48
N ARG A 23 -8.36 -4.16 -10.83
CA ARG A 23 -8.81 -4.27 -9.44
C ARG A 23 -7.80 -3.67 -8.48
N LEU A 24 -6.50 -3.87 -8.72
CA LEU A 24 -5.43 -3.23 -7.96
C LEU A 24 -5.47 -1.71 -8.10
N TRP A 25 -5.70 -1.19 -9.31
CA TRP A 25 -5.82 0.25 -9.57
C TRP A 25 -7.06 0.84 -8.89
N LEU A 26 -8.19 0.13 -8.92
CA LEU A 26 -9.41 0.56 -8.25
C LEU A 26 -9.24 0.62 -6.73
N ASP A 27 -8.57 -0.39 -6.15
CA ASP A 27 -8.26 -0.44 -4.72
C ASP A 27 -7.38 0.74 -4.32
N ARG A 28 -6.28 0.96 -5.06
CA ARG A 28 -5.40 2.11 -4.89
C ARG A 28 -6.13 3.45 -5.01
N LEU A 29 -7.10 3.59 -5.92
CA LEU A 29 -7.89 4.81 -6.06
C LEU A 29 -8.82 5.02 -4.86
N ARG A 30 -9.46 3.96 -4.36
CA ARG A 30 -10.33 4.02 -3.18
C ARG A 30 -9.55 4.41 -1.93
N THR A 31 -8.40 3.79 -1.70
CA THR A 31 -7.52 4.13 -0.57
C THR A 31 -7.08 5.59 -0.65
N ARG A 32 -6.65 6.07 -1.82
CA ARG A 32 -6.29 7.49 -2.02
C ARG A 32 -7.46 8.43 -1.75
N ARG A 33 -8.68 8.08 -2.14
CA ARG A 33 -9.89 8.88 -1.84
C ARG A 33 -10.20 8.91 -0.35
N ALA A 34 -10.09 7.77 0.35
CA ALA A 34 -10.27 7.72 1.80
C ALA A 34 -9.23 8.60 2.52
N LEU A 35 -7.96 8.54 2.09
CA LEU A 35 -6.88 9.40 2.58
C LEU A 35 -7.09 10.89 2.24
N ALA A 36 -7.72 11.19 1.09
CA ALA A 36 -8.03 12.56 0.73
C ALA A 36 -9.20 13.16 1.52
N ALA A 37 -10.12 12.30 2.00
CA ALA A 37 -11.27 12.66 2.83
C ALA A 37 -10.92 12.82 4.32
N LEU A 38 -9.75 12.32 4.75
CA LEU A 38 -9.23 12.55 6.09
C LEU A 38 -8.99 14.04 6.35
N HIS A 39 -9.44 14.51 7.50
CA HIS A 39 -9.20 15.89 7.94
C HIS A 39 -7.72 16.08 8.28
N PRO A 40 -7.09 17.23 7.99
CA PRO A 40 -5.67 17.48 8.29
C PRO A 40 -5.29 17.26 9.77
N GLU A 41 -6.22 17.50 10.69
CA GLU A 41 -6.08 17.19 12.12
C GLU A 41 -5.80 15.68 12.34
N GLN A 42 -6.63 14.81 11.76
CA GLN A 42 -6.48 13.34 11.88
C GLN A 42 -5.19 12.84 11.23
N ILE A 43 -4.72 13.50 10.18
CA ILE A 43 -3.45 13.18 9.52
C ILE A 43 -2.28 13.53 10.45
N ARG A 44 -2.35 14.68 11.15
CA ARG A 44 -1.35 15.07 12.15
C ARG A 44 -1.34 14.15 13.36
N ASP A 45 -2.51 13.71 13.83
CA ASP A 45 -2.62 12.74 14.92
C ASP A 45 -1.97 11.40 14.59
N ALA A 46 -2.01 10.99 13.31
CA ALA A 46 -1.28 9.83 12.80
C ALA A 46 0.23 10.05 12.64
N GLY A 47 0.74 11.25 12.98
CA GLY A 47 2.14 11.63 12.80
C GLY A 47 2.54 11.86 11.34
N LEU A 48 1.57 12.02 10.44
CA LEU A 48 1.79 12.23 9.02
C LEU A 48 1.75 13.72 8.68
N ASP A 49 2.56 14.13 7.72
CA ASP A 49 2.51 15.49 7.16
C ASP A 49 1.37 15.59 6.13
N PRO A 50 0.36 16.47 6.33
CA PRO A 50 -0.77 16.61 5.40
C PRO A 50 -0.37 17.04 3.99
N TRP A 51 0.66 17.87 3.85
CA TRP A 51 1.14 18.35 2.56
C TRP A 51 1.86 17.23 1.80
N ARG A 52 2.69 16.46 2.50
CA ARG A 52 3.36 15.29 1.93
C ARG A 52 2.36 14.22 1.51
N LEU A 53 1.34 13.97 2.33
CA LEU A 53 0.26 13.05 2.00
C LEU A 53 -0.52 13.50 0.76
N ARG A 54 -0.81 14.81 0.64
CA ARG A 54 -1.49 15.35 -0.54
C ARG A 54 -0.65 15.17 -1.80
N ALA A 55 0.66 15.41 -1.73
CA ALA A 55 1.58 15.17 -2.85
C ALA A 55 1.61 13.69 -3.28
N GLU A 56 1.59 12.75 -2.33
CA GLU A 56 1.51 11.31 -2.62
C GLU A 56 0.18 10.89 -3.25
N ILE A 57 -0.94 11.47 -2.79
CA ILE A 57 -2.26 11.20 -3.36
C ILE A 57 -2.35 11.66 -4.82
N GLN A 58 -1.68 12.76 -5.17
CA GLN A 58 -1.68 13.30 -6.53
C GLN A 58 -0.80 12.50 -7.51
N LYS A 59 0.00 11.54 -7.03
CA LYS A 59 0.78 10.70 -7.94
C LYS A 59 -0.14 9.80 -8.77
N PRO A 60 0.13 9.67 -10.09
CA PRO A 60 -0.64 8.79 -10.95
C PRO A 60 -0.64 7.35 -10.42
N PHE A 61 -1.82 6.75 -10.28
CA PHE A 61 -1.98 5.44 -9.62
C PHE A 61 -1.25 4.28 -10.30
N TRP A 62 -0.94 4.44 -11.59
CA TRP A 62 -0.22 3.50 -12.45
C TRP A 62 1.30 3.61 -12.36
N ARG A 63 1.82 4.66 -11.72
CA ARG A 63 3.25 4.86 -11.50
C ARG A 63 3.59 4.43 -10.07
N ALA A 64 4.32 3.33 -9.95
CA ALA A 64 4.95 2.89 -8.72
C ALA A 64 6.29 3.59 -8.54
#